data_AF-A0A445FBK8-F1
#
_entry.id   AF-A0A445FBK8-F1
#
_cell.length_a   1.000
_cell.length_b   1.000
_cell.length_c   1.000
_cell.angle_alpha   90.00
_cell.angle_beta   90.00
_cell.angle_gamma   90.00
#
_symmetry.space_group_name_H-M   'P 1'
#
loop_
_entity.id
_entity.type
_entity.pdbx_description
1 polymer ?
#
loop_
_entity_poly.entity_id
_entity_poly.type
_entity_poly.pdbx_seq_one_letter_code
_entity_poly.pdbx_strand_id
1 'polypeptide(L)'
;MFLPFYDLLVRLEDSSTKGLVPPVTCLVSDCAMSFTIQVAEELSLPIVLFQPASACSLLSGLHFRAIFDKGLIQLKDRGLIASWRPQEQVLNQTSIGGFLTHCGWNSTIESICAGVPMLCWPFYVDQPTNCIYICNEWNIGVEIDTDVKREEVEKLVNELMVGEKGKKMRQKVTELKKKAGQDTI
;
A
#
# COMPACT_ATOMS: atom_id res chain seq x y z
N MET A 1 -13.73 -1.23 -18.34
CA MET A 1 -13.74 -2.71 -18.44
C MET A 1 -15.13 -3.29 -18.18
N PHE A 2 -15.95 -2.64 -17.36
CA PHE A 2 -17.35 -3.01 -17.12
C PHE A 2 -18.19 -3.23 -18.40
N LEU A 3 -18.45 -2.19 -19.20
CA LEU A 3 -19.38 -2.27 -20.35
C LEU A 3 -19.03 -3.38 -21.36
N PRO A 4 -17.78 -3.50 -21.85
CA PRO A 4 -17.44 -4.58 -22.80
C PRO A 4 -17.61 -5.99 -22.23
N PHE A 5 -17.41 -6.15 -20.91
CA PHE A 5 -17.54 -7.44 -20.23
C PHE A 5 -19.00 -7.78 -19.97
N TYR A 6 -19.80 -6.80 -19.58
CA TYR A 6 -21.26 -6.92 -19.45
C TYR A 6 -21.90 -7.34 -20.78
N ASP A 7 -21.62 -6.61 -21.87
CA ASP A 7 -22.17 -6.90 -23.20
C ASP A 7 -21.82 -8.31 -23.68
N LEU A 8 -20.62 -8.79 -23.34
CA LEU A 8 -20.20 -10.15 -23.65
C LEU A 8 -21.06 -11.19 -22.92
N LEU A 9 -21.30 -11.02 -21.63
CA LEU A 9 -22.09 -11.97 -20.83
C LEU A 9 -23.55 -12.00 -21.27
N VAL A 10 -24.14 -10.85 -21.61
CA VAL A 10 -25.50 -10.79 -22.19
C VAL A 10 -25.59 -11.60 -23.48
N ARG A 11 -24.62 -11.45 -24.39
CA ARG A 11 -24.60 -12.25 -25.65
C ARG A 11 -24.41 -13.74 -25.41
N LEU A 12 -23.66 -14.12 -24.36
CA LEU A 12 -23.50 -15.52 -23.98
C LEU A 12 -24.81 -16.09 -23.44
N GLU A 13 -25.56 -15.31 -22.66
CA GLU A 13 -26.88 -15.70 -22.17
C GLU A 13 -27.89 -15.88 -23.32
N ASP A 14 -27.92 -14.95 -24.27
CA ASP A 14 -28.71 -15.09 -25.51
C ASP A 14 -28.34 -16.32 -26.33
N SER A 15 -27.06 -16.71 -26.32
CA SER A 15 -26.59 -17.91 -27.01
C SER A 15 -26.95 -19.18 -26.24
N SER A 16 -26.97 -19.10 -24.91
CA SER A 16 -27.37 -20.18 -24.02
C SER A 16 -28.85 -20.51 -24.13
N THR A 17 -29.72 -19.49 -24.15
CA THR A 17 -31.17 -19.67 -24.35
C THR A 17 -31.50 -20.32 -25.71
N LYS A 18 -30.61 -20.17 -26.70
CA LYS A 18 -30.70 -20.83 -28.01
C LYS A 18 -30.07 -22.24 -28.05
N GLY A 19 -29.52 -22.72 -26.93
CA GLY A 19 -28.87 -24.03 -26.82
C GLY A 19 -27.52 -24.12 -27.54
N LEU A 20 -26.91 -22.97 -27.89
CA LEU A 20 -25.64 -22.93 -28.62
C LEU A 20 -24.42 -23.06 -27.69
N VAL A 21 -24.56 -22.60 -26.45
CA VAL A 21 -23.52 -22.66 -25.41
C VAL A 21 -24.17 -22.98 -24.06
N PRO A 22 -23.41 -23.47 -23.06
CA PRO A 22 -23.91 -23.58 -21.69
C PRO A 22 -24.17 -22.20 -21.04
N PRO A 23 -25.12 -22.09 -20.10
CA PRO A 23 -25.38 -20.85 -19.38
C PRO A 23 -24.21 -20.47 -18.46
N VAL A 24 -23.98 -19.17 -18.32
CA VAL A 24 -23.09 -18.64 -17.29
C VAL A 24 -23.86 -18.63 -15.97
N THR A 25 -23.42 -19.43 -15.00
CA THR A 25 -24.16 -19.62 -13.74
C THR A 25 -23.45 -18.99 -12.53
N CYS A 26 -22.19 -18.60 -12.67
CA CYS A 26 -21.39 -18.00 -11.61
C CYS A 26 -20.19 -17.27 -12.24
N LEU A 27 -19.78 -16.17 -11.62
CA LEU A 27 -18.51 -15.51 -11.91
C LEU A 27 -17.47 -15.89 -10.85
N VAL A 28 -16.28 -16.26 -11.30
CA VAL A 28 -15.13 -16.49 -10.42
C VAL A 28 -14.08 -15.45 -10.79
N SER A 29 -13.70 -14.60 -9.83
CA SER A 29 -12.86 -13.43 -10.09
C SER A 29 -11.99 -13.06 -8.90
N ASP A 30 -10.93 -12.30 -9.13
CA ASP A 30 -10.09 -11.75 -8.06
C ASP A 30 -10.72 -10.49 -7.43
N CYS A 31 -10.52 -10.30 -6.14
CA CYS A 31 -11.11 -9.18 -5.38
C CYS A 31 -10.65 -7.79 -5.86
N ALA A 32 -9.53 -7.70 -6.58
CA ALA A 32 -9.05 -6.45 -7.18
C ALA A 32 -9.79 -6.06 -8.47
N MET A 33 -10.51 -7.00 -9.09
CA MET A 33 -11.23 -6.79 -10.35
C MET A 33 -12.67 -6.33 -10.07
N SER A 34 -12.79 -5.15 -9.44
CA SER A 34 -14.08 -4.63 -8.91
C SER A 34 -15.20 -4.53 -9.95
N PHE A 35 -14.87 -4.33 -11.23
CA PHE A 35 -15.88 -4.32 -12.31
C PHE A 35 -16.63 -5.66 -12.44
N THR A 36 -16.03 -6.79 -12.05
CA THR A 36 -16.71 -8.10 -12.09
C THR A 36 -17.80 -8.22 -11.04
N ILE A 37 -17.68 -7.50 -9.92
CA ILE A 37 -18.71 -7.42 -8.87
C ILE A 37 -19.93 -6.68 -9.42
N GLN A 38 -19.70 -5.51 -10.03
CA GLN A 38 -20.77 -4.72 -10.65
C GLN A 38 -21.51 -5.49 -11.74
N VAL A 39 -20.78 -6.21 -12.60
CA VAL A 39 -21.39 -7.03 -13.65
C VAL A 39 -22.19 -8.22 -13.08
N ALA A 40 -21.67 -8.87 -12.03
CA ALA A 40 -22.38 -9.94 -11.34
C ALA A 40 -23.70 -9.46 -10.73
N GLU A 41 -23.68 -8.28 -10.12
CA GLU A 41 -24.87 -7.65 -9.52
C GLU A 41 -25.94 -7.33 -10.58
N GLU A 42 -25.55 -6.65 -11.66
CA GLU A 42 -26.47 -6.27 -12.75
C GLU A 42 -27.10 -7.50 -13.44
N LEU A 43 -26.34 -8.59 -13.58
CA LEU A 43 -26.82 -9.83 -14.19
C LEU A 43 -27.43 -10.81 -13.17
N SER A 44 -27.50 -10.44 -11.88
CA SER A 44 -27.96 -11.32 -10.80
C SER A 44 -27.22 -12.67 -10.75
N LEU A 45 -25.94 -12.67 -11.11
CA LEU A 45 -25.08 -13.85 -11.09
C LEU A 45 -24.40 -14.00 -9.72
N PRO A 46 -24.36 -15.22 -9.15
CA PRO A 46 -23.47 -15.53 -8.04
C PRO A 46 -22.01 -15.19 -8.40
N ILE A 47 -21.26 -14.64 -7.44
CA ILE A 47 -19.83 -14.35 -7.61
C ILE A 47 -18.99 -14.94 -6.47
N VAL A 48 -17.92 -15.65 -6.83
CA VAL A 48 -16.88 -16.11 -5.91
C VAL A 48 -15.66 -15.24 -6.11
N LEU A 49 -15.25 -14.54 -5.04
CA LEU A 49 -14.08 -13.68 -5.05
C LEU A 49 -12.87 -14.39 -4.43
N PHE A 50 -11.77 -14.45 -5.18
CA PHE A 50 -10.49 -14.91 -4.69
C PHE A 50 -9.61 -13.75 -4.25
N GLN A 51 -8.78 -14.00 -3.24
CA GLN A 51 -7.76 -13.07 -2.77
C GLN A 51 -6.40 -13.61 -3.22
N PRO A 52 -5.84 -13.12 -4.35
CA PRO A 52 -4.59 -13.65 -4.87
C PRO A 52 -3.36 -13.22 -4.04
N ALA A 53 -3.49 -12.21 -3.17
CA ALA A 53 -2.35 -11.76 -2.38
C ALA A 53 -1.85 -12.83 -1.39
N SER A 54 -2.66 -13.77 -0.90
CA SER A 54 -2.10 -14.76 0.05
C SER A 54 -1.06 -15.67 -0.62
N ALA A 55 -1.37 -16.28 -1.77
CA ALA A 55 -0.45 -17.18 -2.47
C ALA A 55 0.62 -16.43 -3.28
N CYS A 56 0.22 -15.40 -4.04
CA CYS A 56 1.18 -14.63 -4.84
C CYS A 56 2.06 -13.75 -3.96
N SER A 57 1.57 -13.14 -2.87
CA SER A 57 2.46 -12.38 -1.97
C SER A 57 3.31 -13.31 -1.12
N LEU A 58 2.84 -14.51 -0.74
CA LEU A 58 3.71 -15.51 -0.10
C LEU A 58 4.81 -15.96 -1.06
N LEU A 59 4.46 -16.34 -2.29
CA LEU A 59 5.43 -16.76 -3.30
C LEU A 59 6.38 -15.61 -3.67
N SER A 60 5.86 -14.40 -3.83
CA SER A 60 6.66 -13.20 -4.07
C SER A 60 7.56 -12.86 -2.89
N GLY A 61 7.11 -13.08 -1.66
CA GLY A 61 7.92 -12.91 -0.44
C GLY A 61 9.05 -13.95 -0.38
N LEU A 62 8.73 -15.22 -0.61
CA LEU A 62 9.72 -16.32 -0.62
C LEU A 62 10.74 -16.18 -1.77
N HIS A 63 10.30 -15.69 -2.92
CA HIS A 63 11.11 -15.56 -4.13
C HIS A 63 11.49 -14.11 -4.45
N PHE A 64 11.36 -13.18 -3.51
CA PHE A 64 11.60 -11.75 -3.76
C PHE A 64 13.01 -11.51 -4.32
N ARG A 65 13.99 -12.23 -3.79
CA ARG A 65 15.37 -12.16 -4.28
C ARG A 65 15.52 -12.68 -5.71
N ALA A 66 14.85 -13.78 -6.06
CA ALA A 66 14.87 -14.32 -7.41
C ALA A 66 14.14 -13.41 -8.42
N ILE A 67 13.08 -12.71 -7.99
CA ILE A 67 12.40 -11.69 -8.79
C ILE A 67 13.36 -10.54 -9.11
N PHE A 68 14.15 -10.10 -8.12
CA PHE A 68 15.16 -9.07 -8.29
C PHE A 68 16.32 -9.53 -9.19
N ASP A 69 16.92 -10.69 -8.90
CA ASP A 69 18.07 -11.21 -9.65
C ASP A 69 17.74 -11.45 -11.14
N LYS A 70 16.46 -11.68 -11.45
CA LYS A 70 15.95 -11.79 -12.83
C LYS A 70 15.68 -10.43 -13.51
N GLY A 71 15.96 -9.31 -12.85
CA GLY A 71 15.78 -7.96 -13.39
C GLY A 71 14.32 -7.52 -13.55
N LEU A 72 13.37 -8.21 -12.89
CA LEU A 72 11.95 -7.84 -12.93
C LEU A 72 11.67 -6.58 -12.09
N ILE A 73 12.55 -6.28 -11.13
CA ILE A 73 12.59 -5.01 -10.40
C ILE A 73 13.96 -4.40 -10.68
N GLN A 74 14.03 -3.46 -11.63
CA GLN A 74 15.29 -2.83 -12.02
C GLN A 74 15.61 -1.68 -11.06
N LEU A 75 16.59 -1.88 -10.18
CA LEU A 75 17.27 -0.78 -9.52
C LEU A 75 18.43 -0.33 -10.41
N LYS A 76 18.47 0.97 -10.71
CA LYS A 76 19.71 1.60 -11.21
C LYS A 76 20.77 1.59 -10.10
N ASP A 77 21.98 2.02 -10.41
CA ASP A 77 23.19 1.99 -9.56
C ASP A 77 23.08 2.67 -8.17
N ARG A 78 21.91 3.24 -7.82
CA ARG A 78 21.65 3.99 -6.59
C ARG A 78 20.64 3.31 -5.65
N GLY A 79 20.19 2.10 -5.96
CA GLY A 79 19.23 1.35 -5.13
C GLY A 79 19.87 0.11 -4.51
N LEU A 80 19.53 -0.17 -3.24
CA LEU A 80 19.84 -1.43 -2.58
C LEU A 80 18.56 -2.06 -2.06
N ILE A 81 18.27 -3.29 -2.49
CA ILE A 81 17.26 -4.14 -1.85
C ILE A 81 17.98 -5.08 -0.89
N ALA A 82 17.76 -4.88 0.41
CA ALA A 82 18.23 -5.77 1.45
C ALA A 82 17.24 -6.93 1.65
N SER A 83 17.75 -8.10 2.10
CA SER A 83 16.92 -9.09 2.78
C SER A 83 16.24 -8.46 4.00
N TRP A 84 15.22 -9.11 4.57
CA TRP A 84 14.60 -8.63 5.80
C TRP A 84 15.67 -8.27 6.84
N ARG A 85 15.53 -7.07 7.41
CA ARG A 85 16.35 -6.55 8.50
C ARG A 85 15.44 -6.13 9.64
N PRO A 86 15.92 -6.17 10.90
CA PRO A 86 15.20 -5.57 12.00
C PRO A 86 14.97 -4.08 11.71
N GLN A 87 13.72 -3.71 11.37
CA GLN A 87 13.38 -2.37 10.89
C GLN A 87 13.72 -1.30 11.93
N GLU A 88 13.47 -1.59 13.20
CA GLU A 88 13.87 -0.76 14.34
C GLU A 88 15.37 -0.39 14.31
N GLN A 89 16.26 -1.34 13.99
CA GLN A 89 17.71 -1.07 13.92
C GLN A 89 18.05 -0.15 12.76
N VAL A 90 17.35 -0.29 11.63
CA VAL A 90 17.53 0.58 10.46
C VAL A 90 17.06 1.99 10.80
N LEU A 91 15.85 2.14 11.36
CA LEU A 91 15.29 3.45 11.69
C LEU A 91 16.08 4.20 12.76
N ASN A 92 16.74 3.49 13.69
CA ASN A 92 17.61 4.10 14.69
C ASN A 92 18.97 4.58 14.17
N GLN A 93 19.31 4.36 12.89
CA GLN A 93 20.55 4.90 12.31
C GLN A 93 20.46 6.42 12.13
N THR A 94 21.54 7.12 12.49
CA THR A 94 21.62 8.59 12.39
C THR A 94 21.53 9.13 10.97
N SER A 95 21.81 8.30 9.96
CA SER A 95 21.67 8.64 8.54
C SER A 95 20.23 8.64 8.03
N ILE A 96 19.26 8.10 8.79
CA ILE A 96 17.87 8.03 8.35
C ILE A 96 17.17 9.37 8.62
N GLY A 97 16.88 10.08 7.53
CA GLY A 97 16.18 11.36 7.55
C GLY A 97 14.65 11.25 7.51
N GLY A 98 14.09 10.20 6.93
CA GLY A 98 12.63 10.05 6.80
C GLY A 98 12.25 8.62 6.45
N PHE A 99 11.00 8.28 6.73
CA PHE A 99 10.48 6.93 6.52
C PHE A 99 9.23 6.95 5.64
N LEU A 100 9.34 6.41 4.42
CA LEU A 100 8.19 6.15 3.56
C LEU A 100 7.49 4.86 4.04
N THR A 101 6.24 4.98 4.45
CA THR A 101 5.51 3.89 5.12
C THR A 101 4.05 3.83 4.69
N HIS A 102 3.50 2.63 4.75
CA HIS A 102 2.08 2.36 4.57
C HIS A 102 1.26 2.57 5.86
N CYS A 103 1.86 3.11 6.92
CA CYS A 103 1.17 3.45 8.18
C CYS A 103 0.65 2.23 8.97
N GLY A 104 1.27 1.06 8.82
CA GLY A 104 1.01 -0.06 9.73
C GLY A 104 1.45 0.26 11.16
N TRP A 105 0.63 -0.07 12.15
CA TRP A 105 0.81 0.40 13.55
C TRP A 105 2.20 0.11 14.12
N ASN A 106 2.73 -1.11 13.94
CA ASN A 106 4.08 -1.46 14.44
C ASN A 106 5.17 -0.57 13.82
N SER A 107 5.10 -0.34 12.51
CA SER A 107 6.06 0.53 11.81
C SER A 107 5.94 1.99 12.24
N THR A 108 4.71 2.45 12.53
CA THR A 108 4.46 3.78 13.08
C THR A 108 5.12 3.95 14.45
N ILE A 109 4.96 2.98 15.36
CA ILE A 109 5.59 3.02 16.68
C ILE A 109 7.12 2.96 16.59
N GLU A 110 7.68 2.08 15.76
CA GLU A 110 9.13 2.02 15.53
C GLU A 110 9.68 3.37 15.02
N SER A 111 8.96 4.04 14.12
CA SER A 111 9.35 5.37 13.62
C SER A 111 9.31 6.43 14.71
N ILE A 112 8.30 6.40 15.59
CA ILE A 112 8.18 7.30 16.74
C ILE A 112 9.34 7.07 17.71
N CYS A 113 9.62 5.81 18.08
CA CYS A 113 10.73 5.43 18.95
C CYS A 113 12.10 5.80 18.33
N ALA A 114 12.23 5.76 17.00
CA ALA A 114 13.42 6.22 16.31
C ALA A 114 13.53 7.76 16.26
N GLY A 115 12.41 8.49 16.31
CA GLY A 115 12.39 9.93 16.12
C GLY A 115 12.44 10.33 14.64
N VAL A 116 11.89 9.48 13.77
CA VAL A 116 11.93 9.64 12.31
C VAL A 116 10.56 10.09 11.82
N PRO A 117 10.45 11.21 11.09
CA PRO A 117 9.20 11.66 10.50
C PRO A 117 8.82 10.81 9.27
N MET A 118 7.53 10.76 8.96
CA MET A 118 6.97 9.81 7.99
C MET A 118 6.46 10.47 6.70
N LEU A 119 6.67 9.80 5.57
CA LEU A 119 5.95 10.01 4.33
C LEU A 119 4.92 8.87 4.23
N CYS A 120 3.64 9.19 4.27
CA CYS A 120 2.57 8.23 4.46
C CYS A 120 1.91 7.88 3.13
N TRP A 121 1.74 6.58 2.86
CA TRP A 121 0.98 6.10 1.71
C TRP A 121 0.20 4.83 2.07
N PRO A 122 -0.97 4.97 2.74
CA PRO A 122 -1.73 3.85 3.27
C PRO A 122 -2.45 3.05 2.17
N PHE A 123 -2.65 1.74 2.40
CA PHE A 123 -3.31 0.86 1.43
C PHE A 123 -4.56 0.17 1.96
N TYR A 124 -4.49 -0.46 3.14
CA TYR A 124 -5.52 -1.39 3.61
C TYR A 124 -5.81 -1.29 5.11
N VAL A 125 -6.98 -1.80 5.50
CA VAL A 125 -7.41 -2.02 6.90
C VAL A 125 -7.37 -0.71 7.70
N ASP A 126 -6.55 -0.65 8.75
CA ASP A 126 -6.43 0.46 9.71
C ASP A 126 -5.40 1.52 9.27
N GLN A 127 -4.67 1.25 8.18
CA GLN A 127 -3.62 2.14 7.68
C GLN A 127 -4.12 3.57 7.36
N PRO A 128 -5.29 3.78 6.72
CA PRO A 128 -5.80 5.12 6.49
C PRO A 128 -6.12 5.86 7.80
N THR A 129 -6.66 5.15 8.79
CA THR A 129 -6.91 5.72 10.13
C THR A 129 -5.60 6.13 10.78
N ASN A 130 -4.59 5.25 10.77
CA ASN A 130 -3.27 5.57 11.31
C ASN A 130 -2.64 6.78 10.57
N CYS A 131 -2.78 6.86 9.24
CA CYS A 131 -2.31 7.99 8.43
C CYS A 131 -2.91 9.33 8.91
N ILE A 132 -4.23 9.37 9.13
CA ILE A 132 -4.92 10.56 9.65
C ILE A 132 -4.31 11.00 10.99
N TYR A 133 -4.06 10.07 11.93
CA TYR A 133 -3.41 10.40 13.20
C TYR A 133 -1.98 10.91 13.00
N ILE A 134 -1.20 10.26 12.14
CA ILE A 134 0.19 10.66 11.85
C ILE A 134 0.27 12.06 11.26
N CYS A 135 -0.57 12.36 10.28
CA CYS A 135 -0.52 13.59 9.49
C CYS A 135 -1.23 14.76 10.17
N ASN A 136 -2.41 14.53 10.75
CA ASN A 136 -3.29 15.61 11.21
C ASN A 136 -3.24 15.81 12.73
N GLU A 137 -3.26 14.71 13.51
CA GLU A 137 -3.27 14.80 14.98
C GLU A 137 -1.87 15.04 15.52
N TRP A 138 -0.91 14.16 15.20
CA TRP A 138 0.46 14.25 15.69
C TRP A 138 1.34 15.16 14.85
N ASN A 139 0.97 15.39 13.58
CA ASN A 139 1.72 16.23 12.66
C ASN A 139 3.21 15.79 12.55
N ILE A 140 3.43 14.47 12.49
CA ILE A 140 4.76 13.86 12.38
C ILE A 140 5.00 13.21 11.01
N GLY A 141 4.05 13.38 10.08
CA GLY A 141 4.22 12.94 8.71
C GLY A 141 3.36 13.71 7.72
N VAL A 142 3.49 13.37 6.44
CA VAL A 142 2.71 13.93 5.33
C VAL A 142 2.25 12.82 4.40
N GLU A 143 1.02 12.90 3.93
CA GLU A 143 0.40 11.88 3.07
C GLU A 143 0.71 12.13 1.59
N ILE A 144 0.97 11.06 0.84
CA ILE A 144 1.05 11.05 -0.62
C ILE A 144 -0.37 10.89 -1.18
N ASP A 145 -0.71 11.70 -2.18
CA ASP A 145 -1.99 11.62 -2.89
C ASP A 145 -2.22 10.24 -3.53
N THR A 146 -3.48 9.81 -3.59
CA THR A 146 -3.90 8.60 -4.30
C THR A 146 -3.55 8.62 -5.79
N ASP A 147 -3.62 9.78 -6.45
CA ASP A 147 -3.17 10.00 -7.84
C ASP A 147 -1.68 10.38 -7.85
N VAL A 148 -0.82 9.37 -7.71
CA VAL A 148 0.62 9.54 -7.54
C VAL A 148 1.26 10.17 -8.78
N LYS A 149 1.73 11.40 -8.63
CA LYS A 149 2.53 12.13 -9.62
C LYS A 149 3.94 12.33 -9.12
N ARG A 150 4.91 12.12 -10.00
CA ARG A 150 6.35 12.19 -9.68
C ARG A 150 6.72 13.54 -9.07
N GLU A 151 6.22 14.62 -9.66
CA GLU A 151 6.52 16.00 -9.26
C GLU A 151 5.98 16.31 -7.87
N GLU A 152 4.83 15.74 -7.51
CA GLU A 152 4.24 15.90 -6.18
C GLU A 152 5.01 15.08 -5.13
N VAL A 153 5.36 13.84 -5.43
CA VAL A 153 6.20 13.02 -4.54
C VAL A 153 7.55 13.68 -4.31
N GLU A 154 8.17 14.25 -5.34
CA GLU A 154 9.44 14.97 -5.22
C GLU A 154 9.31 16.18 -4.28
N LYS A 155 8.24 16.98 -4.39
CA LYS A 155 7.98 18.10 -3.47
C LYS A 155 7.83 17.61 -2.03
N LEU A 156 7.07 16.53 -1.81
CA LEU A 156 6.84 15.98 -0.46
C LEU A 156 8.13 15.46 0.16
N VAL A 157 8.96 14.74 -0.61
CA VAL A 157 10.27 14.26 -0.15
C VAL A 157 11.19 15.43 0.19
N ASN A 158 11.26 16.45 -0.66
CA ASN A 158 12.06 17.65 -0.39
C ASN A 158 11.57 18.38 0.88
N GLU A 159 10.26 18.54 1.04
CA GLU A 159 9.67 19.16 2.23
C GLU A 159 9.98 18.38 3.51
N LEU A 160 9.91 17.04 3.47
CA LEU A 160 10.23 16.17 4.60
C LEU A 160 11.72 16.22 4.98
N MET A 161 12.61 16.23 3.98
CA MET A 161 14.05 16.10 4.19
C MET A 161 14.73 17.42 4.55
N VAL A 162 14.36 18.51 3.87
CA VAL A 162 15.03 19.82 4.01
C VAL A 162 14.08 20.99 4.29
N GLY A 163 12.77 20.81 4.08
CA GLY A 163 11.76 21.85 4.25
C GLY A 163 11.45 22.20 5.71
N GLU A 164 10.80 23.35 5.90
CA GLU A 164 10.44 23.84 7.24
C GLU A 164 9.35 22.99 7.90
N LYS A 165 8.42 22.42 7.13
CA LYS A 165 7.45 21.46 7.70
C LYS A 165 8.16 20.19 8.15
N GLY A 166 9.11 19.66 7.37
CA GLY A 166 9.90 18.49 7.76
C GLY A 166 10.70 18.69 9.05
N LYS A 167 11.31 19.87 9.22
CA LYS A 167 11.99 20.25 10.49
C LYS A 167 11.02 20.23 11.68
N LYS A 168 9.82 20.80 11.52
CA LYS A 168 8.77 20.80 12.55
C LYS A 168 8.29 19.39 12.88
N MET A 169 8.09 18.53 11.87
CA MET A 169 7.73 17.12 12.07
C MET A 169 8.81 16.39 12.88
N ARG A 170 10.09 16.62 12.56
CA ARG A 170 11.22 16.01 13.30
C ARG A 170 11.27 16.45 14.77
N GLN A 171 10.95 17.71 15.05
CA GLN A 171 10.82 18.20 16.44
C GLN A 171 9.68 17.48 17.17
N LYS A 172 8.48 17.43 16.57
CA LYS A 172 7.30 16.78 17.16
C LYS A 172 7.51 15.28 17.41
N VAL A 173 8.08 14.54 16.46
CA VAL A 173 8.36 13.11 16.66
C VAL A 173 9.43 12.89 17.73
N THR A 174 10.40 13.80 17.87
CA THR A 174 11.40 13.75 18.96
C THR A 174 10.75 14.00 20.32
N GLU A 175 9.75 14.88 20.41
CA GLU A 175 8.97 15.07 21.65
C GLU A 175 8.18 13.81 22.01
N LEU A 176 7.53 13.17 21.02
CA LEU A 176 6.83 11.90 21.23
C LEU A 176 7.78 10.78 21.65
N LYS A 177 8.96 10.67 21.01
CA LYS A 177 10.02 9.74 21.42
C LYS A 177 10.39 9.89 22.89
N LYS A 178 10.57 11.14 23.35
CA LYS A 178 10.89 11.43 24.76
C LYS A 178 9.77 10.99 25.70
N LYS A 179 8.51 11.27 25.35
CA LYS A 179 7.34 10.84 26.15
C LYS A 179 7.27 9.32 26.25
N ALA A 180 7.43 8.61 25.13
CA ALA A 180 7.43 7.16 25.11
C ALA A 180 8.51 6.53 26.02
N GLY A 181 9.69 7.16 26.11
CA GLY A 181 10.77 6.70 26.99
C GLY A 181 10.60 7.09 28.47
N GLN A 182 9.75 8.07 28.80
CA GLN A 182 9.49 8.50 30.18
C GLN A 182 8.50 7.59 30.92
N ASP A 183 7.65 6.88 30.17
CA ASP A 183 6.65 5.95 30.71
C ASP A 183 7.17 4.50 30.83
N THR A 184 8.46 4.26 30.55
CA THR A 184 9.11 2.97 30.80
C THR A 184 9.62 2.93 32.25
N ILE A 185 8.70 2.68 33.19
CA ILE A 185 8.99 2.42 34.63
C ILE A 185 9.02 0.91 34.86
#